data_AF-A0A926PK51-F1
#
_entry.id   AF-A0A926PK51-F1
#
_cell.length_a   1.000
_cell.length_b   1.000
_cell.length_c   1.000
_cell.angle_alpha   90.00
_cell.angle_beta   90.00
_cell.angle_gamma   90.00
#
_symmetry.space_group_name_H-M   'P 1'
#
loop_
_entity.id
_entity.type
_entity.pdbx_description
1 polymer ?
#
loop_
_entity_poly.entity_id
_entity_poly.type
_entity_poly.pdbx_seq_one_letter_code
_entity_poly.pdbx_strand_id
1 'polypeptide(L)'
;MAEVAVIAQKLNIYTLQSVAVSKGNVIVPMLDGQLLKVTPDGKQAPIVNLVQAELGVPFGISDQDENLIVTVSGYLPQHYLLRVQPDGKVETIADLTRRSGFYGAPFGVIVDQGDYIVTLATDVIDSASELIRVSPTGEISLIANLTPFGNPFGLVVQDQSIVVAQSYGQLVRVEKGKASTIVDLKAQGFGIPFDVTIWRGQLTATTNSGRVVQVDANGKVTTIADLAKAKYQIPSGIATLGEDLIVTTNGGFVLRISA
;
A
#
# COMPACT_ATOMS: atom_id res chain seq x y z
N MET A 1 -12.33 14.27 17.29
CA MET A 1 -12.18 14.04 15.84
C MET A 1 -10.77 14.44 15.50
N ALA A 2 -10.07 13.65 14.69
CA ALA A 2 -8.72 13.97 14.29
C ALA A 2 -8.71 15.24 13.41
N GLU A 3 -7.66 16.04 13.52
CA GLU A 3 -7.41 17.20 12.66
C GLU A 3 -6.82 16.71 11.33
N VAL A 4 -7.35 17.21 10.21
CA VAL A 4 -6.86 16.87 8.87
C VAL A 4 -6.25 18.13 8.25
N ALA A 5 -4.97 18.05 7.90
CA ALA A 5 -4.23 19.12 7.24
C ALA A 5 -3.73 18.66 5.86
N VAL A 6 -3.79 19.55 4.87
CA VAL A 6 -3.24 19.29 3.53
C VAL A 6 -1.74 19.59 3.54
N ILE A 7 -0.92 18.60 3.21
CA ILE A 7 0.52 18.78 2.98
C ILE A 7 0.77 19.14 1.50
N ALA A 8 0.16 18.39 0.59
CA ALA A 8 0.28 18.60 -0.85
C ALA A 8 -1.03 18.27 -1.57
N GLN A 9 -1.20 18.82 -2.76
CA GLN A 9 -2.39 18.65 -3.59
C GLN A 9 -2.04 18.69 -5.09
N LYS A 10 -3.03 18.35 -5.94
CA LYS A 10 -2.90 18.29 -7.41
C LYS A 10 -1.95 17.20 -7.91
N LEU A 11 -1.85 16.10 -7.17
CA LEU A 11 -1.05 14.94 -7.54
C LEU A 11 -1.88 13.95 -8.37
N ASN A 12 -1.25 13.28 -9.33
CA ASN A 12 -1.92 12.28 -10.16
C ASN A 12 -1.87 10.90 -9.48
N ILE A 13 -2.65 10.74 -8.41
CA ILE A 13 -2.69 9.52 -7.60
C ILE A 13 -3.85 8.63 -8.06
N TYR A 14 -3.55 7.37 -8.34
CA TYR A 14 -4.55 6.34 -8.60
C TYR A 14 -4.96 5.61 -7.33
N THR A 15 -6.11 4.94 -7.37
CA THR A 15 -6.60 4.14 -6.25
C THR A 15 -5.72 2.89 -6.09
N LEU A 16 -5.50 2.43 -4.85
CA LEU A 16 -4.62 1.31 -4.48
C LEU A 16 -3.11 1.61 -4.54
N GLN A 17 -2.70 2.82 -4.91
CA GLN A 17 -1.32 3.26 -4.72
C GLN A 17 -1.08 3.54 -3.24
N SER A 18 -0.11 2.82 -2.65
CA SER A 18 0.31 2.99 -1.26
C SER A 18 1.16 4.25 -1.11
N VAL A 19 1.67 4.50 0.09
CA VAL A 19 2.54 5.64 0.39
C VAL A 19 3.58 5.21 1.40
N ALA A 20 4.81 5.71 1.27
CA ALA A 20 5.87 5.43 2.23
C ALA A 20 6.33 6.73 2.91
N VAL A 21 6.97 6.57 4.06
CA VAL A 21 7.69 7.64 4.75
C VAL A 21 9.16 7.27 4.79
N SER A 22 10.01 8.15 4.25
CA SER A 22 11.47 7.96 4.22
C SER A 22 12.17 9.23 4.70
N LYS A 23 12.99 9.11 5.74
CA LYS A 23 13.68 10.25 6.40
C LYS A 23 12.76 11.44 6.69
N GLY A 24 11.55 11.17 7.20
CA GLY A 24 10.56 12.20 7.52
C GLY A 24 9.89 12.87 6.32
N ASN A 25 10.15 12.41 5.10
CA ASN A 25 9.46 12.86 3.89
C ASN A 25 8.45 11.81 3.46
N VAL A 26 7.39 12.24 2.80
CA VAL A 26 6.38 11.36 2.21
C VAL A 26 6.80 11.02 0.79
N ILE A 27 6.80 9.74 0.44
CA ILE A 27 7.07 9.28 -0.93
C ILE A 27 5.78 8.81 -1.55
N VAL A 28 5.38 9.46 -2.64
CA VAL A 28 4.10 9.28 -3.31
C VAL A 28 4.33 8.66 -4.69
N PRO A 29 3.93 7.40 -4.90
CA PRO A 29 3.80 6.84 -6.25
C PRO A 29 2.64 7.51 -7.00
N MET A 30 2.87 7.86 -8.27
CA MET A 30 1.89 8.50 -9.14
C MET A 30 1.54 7.61 -10.33
N LEU A 31 0.33 7.81 -10.89
CA LEU A 31 -0.21 7.02 -12.01
C LEU A 31 0.62 7.15 -13.29
N ASP A 32 1.32 8.27 -13.46
CA ASP A 32 2.19 8.53 -14.61
C ASP A 32 3.60 7.91 -14.46
N GLY A 33 3.80 7.07 -13.43
CA GLY A 33 5.05 6.36 -13.19
C GLY A 33 6.02 7.07 -12.26
N GLN A 34 5.76 8.31 -11.87
CA GLN A 34 6.69 9.06 -11.01
C GLN A 34 6.63 8.58 -9.57
N LEU A 35 7.81 8.50 -8.93
CA LEU A 35 7.93 8.53 -7.48
C LEU A 35 8.28 9.95 -7.06
N LEU A 36 7.41 10.56 -6.27
CA LEU A 36 7.53 11.95 -5.84
C LEU A 36 7.89 12.02 -4.36
N LYS A 37 8.95 12.75 -4.04
CA LYS A 37 9.25 13.15 -2.66
C LYS A 37 8.42 14.39 -2.31
N VAL A 38 7.69 14.32 -1.21
CA VAL A 38 6.93 15.43 -0.63
C VAL A 38 7.44 15.68 0.78
N THR A 39 7.98 16.88 1.01
CA THR A 39 8.45 17.30 2.34
C THR A 39 7.26 17.68 3.24
N PRO A 40 7.41 17.73 4.57
CA PRO A 40 6.34 18.15 5.48
C PRO A 40 5.81 19.57 5.23
N ASP A 41 6.62 20.47 4.66
CA ASP A 41 6.21 21.82 4.24
C ASP A 41 5.58 21.85 2.82
N GLY A 42 5.35 20.68 2.21
CA GLY A 42 4.61 20.53 0.96
C GLY A 42 5.44 20.71 -0.32
N LYS A 43 6.77 20.84 -0.22
CA LYS A 43 7.64 20.91 -1.40
C LYS A 43 7.71 19.54 -2.07
N GLN A 44 7.64 19.55 -3.40
CA GLN A 44 7.58 18.36 -4.22
C GLN A 44 8.84 18.27 -5.08
N ALA A 45 9.47 17.10 -5.13
CA ALA A 45 10.63 16.83 -5.98
C ALA A 45 10.52 15.43 -6.59
N PRO A 46 10.66 15.26 -7.91
CA PRO A 46 10.67 13.94 -8.53
C PRO A 46 11.94 13.18 -8.11
N ILE A 47 11.81 11.87 -7.91
CA ILE A 47 12.94 10.96 -7.68
C ILE A 47 13.27 10.24 -8.99
N VAL A 48 12.27 9.57 -9.57
CA VAL A 48 12.39 8.78 -10.81
C VAL A 48 11.03 8.67 -11.49
N ASN A 49 11.02 8.43 -12.80
CA ASN A 49 9.82 8.04 -13.55
C ASN A 49 9.98 6.60 -14.10
N LEU A 50 9.22 5.67 -13.54
CA LEU A 50 9.28 4.24 -13.83
C LEU A 50 8.57 3.87 -15.14
N VAL A 51 7.59 4.65 -15.59
CA VAL A 51 6.96 4.46 -16.90
C VAL A 51 7.90 4.91 -18.02
N GLN A 52 8.60 6.04 -17.85
CA GLN A 52 9.63 6.49 -18.79
C GLN A 52 10.82 5.53 -18.86
N ALA A 53 11.12 4.83 -17.77
CA ALA A 53 12.11 3.76 -17.72
C ALA A 53 11.57 2.41 -18.28
N GLU A 54 10.35 2.38 -18.80
CA GLU A 54 9.69 1.18 -19.34
C GLU A 54 9.48 0.05 -18.31
N LEU A 55 9.38 0.38 -17.02
CA LEU A 55 9.22 -0.59 -15.92
C LEU A 55 7.76 -0.74 -15.45
N GLY A 56 6.93 0.28 -15.64
CA GLY A 56 5.50 0.26 -15.32
C GLY A 56 5.06 1.27 -14.28
N VAL A 57 3.79 1.18 -13.89
CA VAL A 57 3.15 2.06 -12.91
C VAL A 57 3.38 1.51 -11.49
N PRO A 58 3.87 2.32 -10.53
CA PRO A 58 4.07 1.88 -9.16
C PRO A 58 2.76 1.75 -8.38
N PHE A 59 2.66 0.73 -7.54
CA PHE A 59 1.50 0.50 -6.66
C PHE A 59 1.91 0.52 -5.18
N GLY A 60 2.59 -0.52 -4.71
CA GLY A 60 3.09 -0.64 -3.36
C GLY A 60 4.46 0.00 -3.21
N ILE A 61 4.72 0.55 -2.03
CA ILE A 61 6.00 1.18 -1.71
C ILE A 61 6.33 1.00 -0.23
N SER A 62 7.59 0.70 0.08
CA SER A 62 8.14 0.65 1.44
C SER A 62 9.54 1.26 1.47
N ASP A 63 9.92 1.83 2.60
CA ASP A 63 11.30 2.28 2.85
C ASP A 63 12.17 1.10 3.34
N GLN A 64 13.41 1.03 2.88
CA GLN A 64 14.48 0.14 3.35
C GLN A 64 15.80 0.93 3.34
N ASP A 65 16.18 1.48 4.49
CA ASP A 65 17.44 2.22 4.65
C ASP A 65 17.61 3.29 3.55
N GLU A 66 16.58 4.14 3.38
CA GLU A 66 16.47 5.19 2.35
C GLU A 66 16.29 4.71 0.90
N ASN A 67 16.46 3.42 0.63
CA ASN A 67 16.01 2.85 -0.63
C ASN A 67 14.49 2.64 -0.58
N LEU A 68 13.86 2.79 -1.72
CA LEU A 68 12.45 2.53 -1.88
C LEU A 68 12.29 1.16 -2.53
N ILE A 69 11.52 0.29 -1.88
CA ILE A 69 11.12 -0.99 -2.42
C ILE A 69 9.74 -0.82 -3.02
N VAL A 70 9.62 -1.08 -4.32
CA VAL A 70 8.45 -0.67 -5.10
C VAL A 70 7.96 -1.83 -5.95
N THR A 71 6.67 -2.11 -5.90
CA THR A 71 6.00 -3.00 -6.85
C THR A 71 5.46 -2.18 -8.01
N VAL A 72 5.64 -2.69 -9.23
CA VAL A 72 5.15 -2.04 -10.46
C VAL A 72 4.37 -3.02 -11.33
N SER A 73 3.46 -2.48 -12.15
CA SER A 73 2.75 -3.21 -13.20
C SER A 73 2.70 -2.38 -14.50
N GLY A 74 3.07 -2.98 -15.63
CA GLY A 74 3.18 -2.34 -16.96
C GLY A 74 2.10 -2.71 -17.98
N TYR A 75 2.19 -2.11 -19.19
CA TYR A 75 1.24 -2.26 -20.32
C TYR A 75 1.37 -3.58 -21.11
N LEU A 76 2.59 -4.09 -21.22
CA LEU A 76 2.88 -5.49 -21.55
C LEU A 76 3.07 -6.13 -20.18
N PRO A 77 2.41 -7.24 -19.81
CA PRO A 77 2.37 -7.71 -18.42
C PRO A 77 3.80 -7.87 -17.92
N GLN A 78 4.26 -6.87 -17.20
CA GLN A 78 5.61 -6.68 -16.74
C GLN A 78 5.42 -6.21 -15.32
N HIS A 79 5.73 -7.13 -14.42
CA HIS A 79 5.44 -7.00 -13.01
C HIS A 79 6.76 -7.17 -12.31
N TYR A 80 7.23 -6.13 -11.63
CA TYR A 80 8.53 -6.15 -10.99
C TYR A 80 8.43 -5.76 -9.52
N LEU A 81 9.34 -6.33 -8.75
CA LEU A 81 9.78 -5.75 -7.50
C LEU A 81 11.09 -5.01 -7.75
N LEU A 82 11.11 -3.73 -7.44
CA LEU A 82 12.21 -2.82 -7.72
C LEU A 82 12.81 -2.27 -6.44
N ARG A 83 14.10 -1.93 -6.50
CA ARG A 83 14.80 -1.06 -5.56
C ARG A 83 15.08 0.26 -6.26
N VAL A 84 14.67 1.36 -5.66
CA VAL A 84 14.99 2.71 -6.12
C VAL A 84 15.86 3.39 -5.07
N GLN A 85 17.06 3.81 -5.46
CA GLN A 85 18.01 4.50 -4.58
C GLN A 85 17.62 5.99 -4.44
N PRO A 86 18.12 6.70 -3.40
CA PRO A 86 17.82 8.12 -3.20
C PRO A 86 18.17 9.03 -4.38
N ASP A 87 19.13 8.64 -5.23
CA ASP A 87 19.55 9.34 -6.44
C ASP A 87 18.68 9.03 -7.67
N GLY A 88 17.68 8.18 -7.51
CA GLY A 88 16.77 7.75 -8.58
C GLY A 88 17.25 6.54 -9.38
N LYS A 89 18.42 5.96 -9.07
CA LYS A 89 18.87 4.72 -9.71
C LYS A 89 17.92 3.57 -9.37
N VAL A 90 17.54 2.79 -10.38
CA VAL A 90 16.61 1.66 -10.25
C VAL A 90 17.31 0.34 -10.51
N GLU A 91 17.00 -0.66 -9.67
CA GLU A 91 17.47 -2.04 -9.81
C GLU A 91 16.28 -2.99 -9.67
N THR A 92 16.18 -3.99 -10.55
CA THR A 92 15.17 -5.04 -10.43
C THR A 92 15.63 -6.05 -9.39
N ILE A 93 14.79 -6.28 -8.36
CA ILE A 93 15.01 -7.32 -7.35
C ILE A 93 14.45 -8.65 -7.86
N ALA A 94 13.22 -8.63 -8.38
CA ALA A 94 12.57 -9.83 -8.89
C ALA A 94 11.60 -9.52 -10.04
N ASP A 95 11.49 -10.46 -10.96
CA ASP A 95 10.45 -10.51 -11.98
C ASP A 95 9.24 -11.32 -11.45
N LEU A 96 8.13 -10.62 -11.25
CA LEU A 96 6.86 -11.14 -10.75
C LEU A 96 5.88 -11.46 -11.90
N THR A 97 6.30 -11.29 -13.16
CA THR A 97 5.44 -11.36 -14.34
C THR A 97 4.72 -12.68 -14.47
N ARG A 98 5.49 -13.78 -14.45
CA ARG A 98 4.93 -15.13 -14.60
C ARG A 98 3.95 -15.46 -13.49
N ARG A 99 4.19 -14.95 -12.28
CA ARG A 99 3.39 -15.25 -11.10
C ARG A 99 2.12 -14.43 -11.06
N SER A 100 2.19 -13.16 -11.45
CA SER A 100 1.03 -12.25 -11.57
C SER A 100 0.18 -12.58 -12.80
N GLY A 101 0.73 -13.24 -13.81
CA GLY A 101 0.00 -13.54 -15.04
C GLY A 101 -0.34 -12.29 -15.85
N PHE A 102 -1.17 -12.47 -16.88
CA PHE A 102 -1.45 -11.44 -17.87
C PHE A 102 -2.38 -10.34 -17.35
N TYR A 103 -3.37 -10.70 -16.53
CA TYR A 103 -4.41 -9.79 -16.02
C TYR A 103 -4.23 -9.44 -14.55
N GLY A 104 -3.20 -9.98 -13.91
CA GLY A 104 -2.89 -9.71 -12.52
C GLY A 104 -1.89 -8.59 -12.34
N ALA A 105 -1.55 -8.33 -11.07
CA ALA A 105 -0.57 -7.33 -10.67
C ALA A 105 -0.08 -7.59 -9.24
N PRO A 106 1.15 -7.17 -8.90
CA PRO A 106 1.57 -6.97 -7.53
C PRO A 106 0.97 -5.65 -6.99
N PHE A 107 0.53 -5.66 -5.74
CA PHE A 107 -0.05 -4.48 -5.08
C PHE A 107 0.87 -4.00 -3.96
N GLY A 108 0.58 -4.32 -2.71
CA GLY A 108 1.38 -3.91 -1.56
C GLY A 108 2.74 -4.60 -1.46
N VAL A 109 3.70 -3.90 -0.87
CA VAL A 109 4.98 -4.46 -0.44
C VAL A 109 5.36 -3.91 0.93
N ILE A 110 5.94 -4.75 1.79
CA ILE A 110 6.58 -4.34 3.03
C ILE A 110 7.90 -5.09 3.22
N VAL A 111 8.86 -4.43 3.85
CA VAL A 111 10.14 -5.02 4.24
C VAL A 111 9.98 -5.74 5.58
N ASP A 112 10.36 -7.01 5.65
CA ASP A 112 10.32 -7.80 6.88
C ASP A 112 11.60 -8.62 7.02
N GLN A 113 12.38 -8.35 8.08
CA GLN A 113 13.63 -9.07 8.39
C GLN A 113 14.63 -9.13 7.21
N GLY A 114 14.64 -8.11 6.35
CA GLY A 114 15.51 -8.02 5.18
C GLY A 114 14.90 -8.61 3.90
N ASP A 115 13.87 -9.45 4.01
CA ASP A 115 13.08 -9.94 2.88
C ASP A 115 11.97 -8.95 2.53
N TYR A 116 11.30 -9.20 1.40
CA TYR A 116 10.18 -8.42 0.91
C TYR A 116 8.91 -9.29 0.89
N ILE A 117 7.87 -8.81 1.56
CA ILE A 117 6.55 -9.46 1.55
C ILE A 117 5.68 -8.69 0.57
N VAL A 118 5.17 -9.41 -0.44
CA VAL A 118 4.42 -8.80 -1.55
C VAL A 118 3.04 -9.44 -1.65
N THR A 119 2.02 -8.62 -1.86
CA THR A 119 0.67 -9.08 -2.22
C THR A 119 0.51 -9.10 -3.73
N LEU A 120 -0.13 -10.15 -4.23
CA LEU A 120 -0.25 -10.41 -5.67
C LEU A 120 -1.62 -10.98 -5.99
N ALA A 121 -2.23 -10.52 -7.08
CA ALA A 121 -3.41 -11.13 -7.69
C ALA A 121 -3.07 -11.57 -9.13
N THR A 122 -3.65 -12.68 -9.59
CA THR A 122 -3.39 -13.24 -10.94
C THR A 122 -4.33 -12.73 -12.04
N ASP A 123 -5.41 -12.09 -11.62
CA ASP A 123 -6.49 -11.46 -12.36
C ASP A 123 -7.09 -10.43 -11.39
N VAL A 124 -7.61 -9.31 -11.87
CA VAL A 124 -8.28 -8.33 -11.02
C VAL A 124 -9.77 -8.63 -10.83
N ILE A 125 -10.34 -9.60 -11.57
CA ILE A 125 -11.78 -9.94 -11.55
C ILE A 125 -12.05 -11.28 -10.85
N ASP A 126 -11.46 -12.40 -11.31
CA ASP A 126 -11.65 -13.75 -10.74
C ASP A 126 -10.31 -14.37 -10.26
N SER A 127 -9.86 -13.83 -9.12
CA SER A 127 -8.63 -14.05 -8.34
C SER A 127 -8.14 -15.46 -8.00
N ALA A 128 -6.96 -15.90 -8.47
CA ALA A 128 -6.01 -16.50 -7.53
C ALA A 128 -5.18 -15.38 -6.89
N SER A 129 -5.10 -15.40 -5.56
CA SER A 129 -4.46 -14.34 -4.78
C SER A 129 -3.46 -14.94 -3.82
N GLU A 130 -2.29 -14.32 -3.75
CA GLU A 130 -1.16 -14.84 -2.99
C GLU A 130 -0.51 -13.76 -2.13
N LEU A 131 0.00 -14.22 -0.99
CA LEU A 131 1.03 -13.52 -0.24
C LEU A 131 2.34 -14.25 -0.51
N ILE A 132 3.34 -13.54 -1.01
CA ILE A 132 4.64 -14.11 -1.36
C ILE A 132 5.75 -13.44 -0.56
N ARG A 133 6.85 -14.16 -0.43
CA ARG A 133 8.12 -13.65 0.09
C ARG A 133 9.11 -13.62 -1.06
N VAL A 134 9.86 -12.53 -1.15
CA VAL A 134 10.95 -12.35 -2.09
C VAL A 134 12.22 -12.04 -1.30
N SER A 135 13.28 -12.82 -1.51
CA SER A 135 14.57 -12.56 -0.86
C SER A 135 15.29 -11.36 -1.51
N PRO A 136 16.34 -10.80 -0.87
CA PRO A 136 17.21 -9.79 -1.49
C PRO A 136 17.84 -10.20 -2.83
N THR A 137 17.98 -11.51 -3.07
CA THR A 137 18.52 -12.08 -4.31
C THR A 137 17.45 -12.41 -5.35
N GLY A 138 16.17 -12.12 -5.05
CA GLY A 138 15.05 -12.33 -5.95
C GLY A 138 14.43 -13.73 -5.90
N GLU A 139 14.78 -14.56 -4.92
CA GLU A 139 14.13 -15.86 -4.74
C GLU A 139 12.70 -15.68 -4.22
N ILE A 140 11.73 -16.31 -4.88
CA ILE A 140 10.31 -16.14 -4.58
C ILE A 140 9.76 -17.41 -3.93
N SER A 141 9.10 -17.28 -2.78
CA SER A 141 8.38 -18.36 -2.10
C SER A 141 6.94 -17.95 -1.74
N LEU A 142 6.04 -18.94 -1.66
CA LEU A 142 4.65 -18.72 -1.22
C LEU A 142 4.60 -18.63 0.31
N ILE A 143 3.90 -17.63 0.84
CA ILE A 143 3.54 -17.56 2.26
C ILE A 143 2.15 -18.12 2.48
N ALA A 144 1.15 -17.60 1.76
CA ALA A 144 -0.25 -17.98 1.97
C ALA A 144 -1.11 -17.78 0.71
N ASN A 145 -2.15 -18.59 0.59
CA ASN A 145 -3.23 -18.38 -0.37
C ASN A 145 -4.28 -17.42 0.23
N LEU A 146 -4.56 -16.34 -0.48
CA LEU A 146 -5.52 -15.30 -0.09
C LEU A 146 -6.80 -15.32 -0.93
N THR A 147 -6.88 -16.19 -1.94
CA THR A 147 -8.03 -16.33 -2.86
C THR A 147 -9.40 -16.31 -2.17
N PRO A 148 -9.61 -16.99 -1.01
CA PRO A 148 -10.91 -16.95 -0.33
C PRO A 148 -11.39 -15.56 0.11
N PHE A 149 -10.50 -14.56 0.11
CA PHE A 149 -10.77 -13.19 0.54
C PHE A 149 -10.75 -12.18 -0.62
N GLY A 150 -10.57 -12.64 -1.87
CA GLY A 150 -10.48 -11.78 -3.05
C GLY A 150 -9.05 -11.30 -3.32
N ASN A 151 -8.92 -10.10 -3.90
CA ASN A 151 -7.62 -9.53 -4.29
C ASN A 151 -6.98 -8.81 -3.09
N PRO A 152 -5.69 -9.06 -2.83
CA PRO A 152 -4.98 -8.38 -1.77
C PRO A 152 -4.47 -7.03 -2.25
N PHE A 153 -4.50 -6.05 -1.35
CA PHE A 153 -4.01 -4.70 -1.60
C PHE A 153 -2.84 -4.39 -0.66
N GLY A 154 -2.91 -3.32 0.12
CA GLY A 154 -1.90 -2.98 1.12
C GLY A 154 -1.78 -3.99 2.26
N LEU A 155 -0.62 -4.01 2.89
CA LEU A 155 -0.29 -4.92 3.99
C LEU A 155 0.60 -4.25 5.03
N VAL A 156 0.59 -4.80 6.25
CA VAL A 156 1.50 -4.42 7.32
C VAL A 156 1.93 -5.64 8.13
N VAL A 157 3.11 -5.59 8.74
CA VAL A 157 3.57 -6.59 9.70
C VAL A 157 3.21 -6.13 11.12
N GLN A 158 2.58 -7.00 11.89
CA GLN A 158 2.23 -6.78 13.29
C GLN A 158 2.50 -8.05 14.09
N ASP A 159 3.35 -7.96 15.12
CA ASP A 159 3.63 -9.07 16.05
C ASP A 159 3.99 -10.40 15.35
N GLN A 160 4.89 -10.36 14.37
CA GLN A 160 5.32 -11.51 13.54
C GLN A 160 4.21 -12.12 12.64
N SER A 161 3.04 -11.50 12.60
CA SER A 161 1.96 -11.81 11.66
C SER A 161 1.89 -10.75 10.56
N ILE A 162 1.25 -11.09 9.45
CA ILE A 162 1.04 -10.15 8.34
C ILE A 162 -0.45 -9.87 8.25
N VAL A 163 -0.84 -8.59 8.26
CA VAL A 163 -2.22 -8.17 8.05
C VAL A 163 -2.35 -7.60 6.64
N VAL A 164 -3.36 -8.06 5.90
CA VAL A 164 -3.58 -7.72 4.50
C VAL A 164 -4.99 -7.17 4.31
N ALA A 165 -5.09 -6.04 3.60
CA ALA A 165 -6.37 -5.49 3.12
C ALA A 165 -6.85 -6.29 1.90
N GLN A 166 -8.13 -6.70 1.91
CA GLN A 166 -8.68 -7.60 0.89
C GLN A 166 -9.91 -7.02 0.20
N SER A 167 -10.05 -7.29 -1.11
CA SER A 167 -11.09 -6.70 -1.96
C SER A 167 -12.52 -7.11 -1.60
N TYR A 168 -12.72 -8.24 -0.90
CA TYR A 168 -14.03 -8.62 -0.40
C TYR A 168 -14.47 -7.85 0.84
N GLY A 169 -13.59 -7.05 1.45
CA GLY A 169 -13.91 -6.14 2.54
C GLY A 169 -13.20 -6.42 3.86
N GLN A 170 -12.42 -7.50 3.94
CA GLN A 170 -11.81 -7.94 5.18
C GLN A 170 -10.41 -7.35 5.37
N LEU A 171 -10.04 -7.14 6.63
CA LEU A 171 -8.64 -7.22 7.04
C LEU A 171 -8.38 -8.67 7.49
N VAL A 172 -7.35 -9.28 6.91
CA VAL A 172 -7.03 -10.69 7.11
C VAL A 172 -5.65 -10.81 7.73
N ARG A 173 -5.52 -11.62 8.77
CA ARG A 173 -4.25 -11.98 9.38
C ARG A 173 -3.72 -13.27 8.76
N VAL A 174 -2.45 -13.27 8.40
CA VAL A 174 -1.69 -14.43 7.98
C VAL A 174 -0.67 -14.79 9.05
N GLU A 175 -0.83 -15.99 9.60
CA GLU A 175 0.08 -16.59 10.58
C GLU A 175 0.42 -18.01 10.16
N LYS A 176 1.72 -18.34 10.11
CA LYS A 176 2.20 -19.69 9.75
C LYS A 176 1.58 -20.22 8.44
N GLY A 177 1.44 -19.33 7.46
CA GLY A 177 0.88 -19.60 6.14
C GLY A 177 -0.65 -19.78 6.09
N LYS A 178 -1.37 -19.52 7.18
CA LYS A 178 -2.84 -19.59 7.23
C LYS A 178 -3.43 -18.19 7.35
N ALA A 179 -4.40 -17.91 6.50
CA ALA A 179 -5.14 -16.66 6.47
C ALA A 179 -6.45 -16.77 7.25
N SER A 180 -6.77 -15.77 8.09
CA SER A 180 -8.00 -15.70 8.88
C SER A 180 -8.50 -14.26 9.00
N THR A 181 -9.82 -14.06 8.99
CA THR A 181 -10.42 -12.73 9.11
C THR A 181 -10.20 -12.15 10.51
N ILE A 182 -9.70 -10.91 10.58
CA ILE A 182 -9.69 -10.11 11.80
C ILE A 182 -11.03 -9.39 11.93
N VAL A 183 -11.42 -8.70 10.85
CA VAL A 183 -12.65 -7.91 10.77
C VAL A 183 -13.12 -7.83 9.33
N ASP A 184 -14.44 -7.81 9.13
CA ASP A 184 -15.08 -7.52 7.84
C ASP A 184 -15.59 -6.06 7.84
N LEU A 185 -14.79 -5.16 7.27
CA LEU A 185 -15.11 -3.73 7.23
C LEU A 185 -16.32 -3.45 6.35
N LYS A 186 -16.48 -4.21 5.25
CA LYS A 186 -17.59 -4.04 4.33
C LYS A 186 -18.91 -4.45 4.98
N ALA A 187 -18.94 -5.59 5.65
CA ALA A 187 -20.11 -6.05 6.39
C ALA A 187 -20.52 -5.09 7.52
N GLN A 188 -19.54 -4.39 8.12
CA GLN A 188 -19.78 -3.34 9.12
C GLN A 188 -20.12 -1.95 8.53
N GLY A 189 -20.19 -1.81 7.20
CA GLY A 189 -20.56 -0.55 6.53
C GLY A 189 -19.42 0.47 6.34
N PHE A 190 -18.18 0.07 6.58
CA PHE A 190 -16.98 0.88 6.35
C PHE A 190 -16.39 0.73 4.94
N GLY A 191 -16.87 -0.25 4.17
CA GLY A 191 -16.44 -0.47 2.79
C GLY A 191 -15.22 -1.39 2.67
N ILE A 192 -14.59 -1.36 1.49
CA ILE A 192 -13.45 -2.21 1.14
C ILE A 192 -12.17 -1.50 1.58
N PRO A 193 -11.29 -2.14 2.38
CA PRO A 193 -9.99 -1.56 2.71
C PRO A 193 -9.07 -1.54 1.48
N PHE A 194 -8.26 -0.49 1.34
CA PHE A 194 -7.25 -0.38 0.28
C PHE A 194 -5.83 -0.52 0.81
N ASP A 195 -5.53 0.14 1.92
CA ASP A 195 -4.22 0.05 2.55
C ASP A 195 -4.37 0.01 4.08
N VAL A 196 -3.33 -0.47 4.77
CA VAL A 196 -3.35 -0.71 6.21
C VAL A 196 -1.99 -0.39 6.82
N THR A 197 -1.99 0.26 7.98
CA THR A 197 -0.80 0.54 8.79
C THR A 197 -1.08 0.29 10.27
N ILE A 198 -0.04 0.37 11.10
CA ILE A 198 -0.16 0.37 12.56
C ILE A 198 -0.01 1.79 13.07
N TRP A 199 -1.07 2.33 13.68
CA TRP A 199 -1.05 3.66 14.29
C TRP A 199 -1.52 3.57 15.73
N ARG A 200 -0.66 4.05 16.65
CA ARG A 200 -0.87 3.98 18.10
C ARG A 200 -1.18 2.54 18.58
N GLY A 201 -0.49 1.57 17.99
CA GLY A 201 -0.63 0.14 18.32
C GLY A 201 -1.87 -0.56 17.74
N GLN A 202 -2.67 0.12 16.93
CA GLN A 202 -3.89 -0.43 16.35
C GLN A 202 -3.85 -0.43 14.82
N LEU A 203 -4.53 -1.39 14.22
CA LEU A 203 -4.68 -1.47 12.78
C LEU A 203 -5.49 -0.26 12.31
N THR A 204 -4.97 0.46 11.34
CA THR A 204 -5.63 1.62 10.74
C THR A 204 -5.63 1.48 9.24
N ALA A 205 -6.79 1.65 8.61
CA ALA A 205 -6.98 1.37 7.19
C ALA A 205 -7.69 2.51 6.46
N THR A 206 -7.35 2.67 5.19
CA THR A 206 -8.10 3.48 4.23
C THR A 206 -9.18 2.62 3.58
N THR A 207 -10.30 3.23 3.21
CA THR A 207 -11.42 2.48 2.64
C THR A 207 -12.02 3.18 1.42
N ASN A 208 -12.57 2.38 0.52
CA ASN A 208 -13.28 2.87 -0.67
C ASN A 208 -14.52 3.73 -0.35
N SER A 209 -14.99 3.71 0.90
CA SER A 209 -16.10 4.56 1.37
C SER A 209 -15.66 6.00 1.67
N GLY A 210 -14.38 6.32 1.49
CA GLY A 210 -13.85 7.66 1.77
C GLY A 210 -13.34 7.84 3.19
N ARG A 211 -13.19 6.76 3.97
CA ARG A 211 -12.89 6.83 5.40
C ARG A 211 -11.52 6.27 5.73
N VAL A 212 -10.91 6.87 6.75
CA VAL A 212 -9.81 6.30 7.52
C VAL A 212 -10.40 5.73 8.80
N VAL A 213 -10.20 4.44 9.02
CA VAL A 213 -10.80 3.71 10.15
C VAL A 213 -9.71 3.03 10.96
N GLN A 214 -9.96 2.87 12.26
CA GLN A 214 -9.10 2.16 13.19
C GLN A 214 -9.85 0.95 13.74
N VAL A 215 -9.14 -0.15 13.93
CA VAL A 215 -9.67 -1.44 14.41
C VAL A 215 -8.96 -1.79 15.71
N ASP A 216 -9.72 -1.95 16.79
CA ASP A 216 -9.18 -2.36 18.08
C ASP A 216 -8.92 -3.88 18.14
N ALA A 217 -8.33 -4.34 19.24
CA ALA A 217 -8.00 -5.75 19.45
C ALA A 217 -9.22 -6.69 19.46
N ASN A 218 -10.43 -6.17 19.64
CA ASN A 218 -11.68 -6.93 19.64
C ASN A 218 -12.39 -6.88 18.26
N GLY A 219 -11.78 -6.25 17.25
CA GLY A 219 -12.38 -6.09 15.92
C GLY A 219 -13.44 -5.00 15.84
N LYS A 220 -13.56 -4.13 16.86
CA LYS A 220 -14.44 -2.96 16.79
C LYS A 220 -13.78 -1.89 15.93
N VAL A 221 -14.55 -1.37 14.99
CA VAL A 221 -14.09 -0.37 14.02
C VAL A 221 -14.60 1.02 14.40
N THR A 222 -13.72 2.02 14.36
CA THR A 222 -14.06 3.43 14.57
C THR A 222 -13.53 4.30 13.44
N THR A 223 -14.30 5.28 12.99
CA THR A 223 -13.83 6.27 12.00
C THR A 223 -12.91 7.29 12.66
N ILE A 224 -11.69 7.41 12.14
CA ILE A 224 -10.73 8.46 12.51
C ILE A 224 -11.01 9.73 11.73
N ALA A 225 -11.24 9.59 10.42
CA ALA A 225 -11.58 10.69 9.52
C ALA A 225 -12.52 10.23 8.39
N ASP A 226 -13.46 11.10 8.01
CA ASP A 226 -14.32 10.94 6.84
C ASP A 226 -13.88 11.93 5.75
N LEU A 227 -12.96 11.46 4.89
CA LEU A 227 -12.28 12.28 3.89
C LEU A 227 -13.17 12.58 2.68
N ALA A 228 -14.08 11.66 2.33
CA ALA A 228 -15.09 11.93 1.32
C ALA A 228 -16.03 13.05 1.77
N LYS A 229 -16.52 13.02 3.01
CA LYS A 229 -17.33 14.11 3.58
C LYS A 229 -16.57 15.44 3.64
N ALA A 230 -15.26 15.39 3.93
CA ALA A 230 -14.38 16.54 3.90
C ALA A 230 -13.97 17.01 2.48
N LYS A 231 -14.48 16.35 1.43
CA LYS A 231 -14.21 16.66 0.00
C LYS A 231 -12.76 16.40 -0.44
N TYR A 232 -12.03 15.54 0.26
CA TYR A 232 -10.70 15.05 -0.15
C TYR A 232 -10.76 13.76 -0.97
N GLN A 233 -11.96 13.33 -1.38
CA GLN A 233 -12.20 12.11 -2.16
C GLN A 233 -11.82 10.82 -1.40
N ILE A 234 -11.45 9.76 -2.12
CA ILE A 234 -11.27 8.42 -1.56
C ILE A 234 -9.80 8.25 -1.16
N PRO A 235 -9.50 7.88 0.10
CA PRO A 235 -8.13 7.60 0.50
C PRO A 235 -7.62 6.32 -0.14
N SER A 236 -6.34 6.33 -0.49
CA SER A 236 -5.62 5.22 -1.12
C SER A 236 -4.56 4.69 -0.16
N GLY A 237 -3.35 5.28 -0.15
CA GLY A 237 -2.25 4.85 0.69
C GLY A 237 -2.30 5.42 2.11
N ILE A 238 -1.73 4.69 3.06
CA ILE A 238 -1.58 5.14 4.45
C ILE A 238 -0.24 4.73 5.05
N ALA A 239 0.40 5.66 5.76
CA ALA A 239 1.62 5.42 6.51
C ALA A 239 1.63 6.25 7.80
N THR A 240 2.60 5.98 8.68
CA THR A 240 2.84 6.78 9.89
C THR A 240 4.03 7.70 9.73
N LEU A 241 3.90 8.94 10.20
CA LEU A 241 5.01 9.90 10.34
C LEU A 241 5.02 10.42 11.78
N GLY A 242 5.91 9.88 12.60
CA GLY A 242 5.89 10.16 14.04
C GLY A 242 4.58 9.70 14.68
N GLU A 243 3.87 10.61 15.34
CA GLU A 243 2.56 10.32 15.96
C GLU A 243 1.37 10.53 15.01
N ASP A 244 1.62 11.01 13.80
CA ASP A 244 0.60 11.34 12.81
C ASP A 244 0.43 10.23 11.77
N LEU A 245 -0.73 10.24 11.13
CA LEU A 245 -0.99 9.49 9.91
C LEU A 245 -0.75 10.35 8.69
N ILE A 246 -0.15 9.75 7.66
CA ILE A 246 -0.08 10.28 6.32
C ILE A 246 -1.04 9.48 5.44
N VAL A 247 -1.91 10.18 4.72
CA VAL A 247 -2.91 9.56 3.85
C VAL A 247 -2.86 10.20 2.47
N THR A 248 -2.74 9.38 1.43
CA THR A 248 -2.93 9.83 0.04
C THR A 248 -4.35 9.59 -0.41
N THR A 249 -4.84 10.37 -1.37
CA THR A 249 -6.20 10.21 -1.92
C THR A 249 -6.18 10.20 -3.43
N ASN A 250 -7.14 9.53 -4.06
CA ASN A 250 -7.32 9.58 -5.52
C ASN A 250 -7.78 10.98 -6.01
N GLY A 251 -8.10 11.89 -5.10
CA GLY A 251 -8.28 13.31 -5.38
C GLY A 251 -6.98 14.09 -5.53
N GLY A 252 -5.83 13.41 -5.38
CA GLY A 252 -4.51 14.02 -5.56
C GLY A 252 -4.01 14.78 -4.35
N PHE A 253 -4.44 14.39 -3.14
CA PHE A 253 -3.99 15.00 -1.88
C PHE A 253 -3.01 14.10 -1.13
N VAL A 254 -2.02 14.73 -0.47
CA VAL A 254 -1.30 14.17 0.68
C VAL A 254 -1.82 14.90 1.91
N LEU A 255 -2.36 14.13 2.85
CA LEU A 255 -2.96 14.63 4.06
C LEU A 255 -2.17 14.17 5.27
N ARG A 256 -2.08 15.04 6.27
CA ARG A 256 -1.69 14.69 7.63
C ARG A 256 -2.93 14.59 8.48
N ILE A 257 -3.06 13.51 9.24
CA ILE A 257 -4.13 13.33 10.22
C ILE A 257 -3.46 13.22 11.60
N SER A 258 -3.71 14.23 12.42
CA SER A 258 -3.21 14.36 13.79
C SER A 258 -4.36 14.18 14.77
N ALA A 259 -4.11 13.57 15.93
CA ALA A 259 -5.13 13.35 16.95
C ALA A 259 -4.72 13.87 18.31
#